data_AF-A0A0Q5VKT2-F1
#
_entry.id   AF-A0A0Q5VKT2-F1
#
_cell.length_a   1.000
_cell.length_b   1.000
_cell.length_c   1.000
_cell.angle_alpha   90.00
_cell.angle_beta   90.00
_cell.angle_gamma   90.00
#
_symmetry.space_group_name_H-M   'P 1'
#
loop_
_entity.id
_entity.type
_entity.pdbx_description
1 polymer ?
#
loop_
_entity_poly.entity_id
_entity_poly.type
_entity_poly.pdbx_seq_one_letter_code
_entity_poly.pdbx_strand_id
1 'polypeptide(L)'
;MLTEPTLDPARLEAERALAAAAARVATLPGGEPDAEVIALREALSGLTSGQRRVLMAARGRLGRAPTVFGNAAALLSADRHGLGSAAVATVEEAFKAARRGAAVLADVAGSGWWARLLAEPALRVVAALPDDGSPPRALRIEMRQPGPTGGDRTFWVTDAREPTARIVAALSDAGLVAEPLAEARGLKLFALAGYVQADDPRLADAPGALSGVIGAAPVF
;
A
#
# COMPACT_ATOMS: atom_id res chain seq x y z
N MET A 1 -50.45 -14.71 -13.61
CA MET A 1 -49.80 -14.23 -14.85
C MET A 1 -48.47 -13.62 -14.44
N LEU A 2 -47.35 -14.07 -14.99
CA LEU A 2 -46.04 -13.44 -14.77
C LEU A 2 -45.84 -12.37 -15.85
N THR A 3 -45.48 -11.17 -15.45
CA THR A 3 -45.17 -10.07 -16.37
C THR A 3 -43.74 -10.24 -16.88
N GLU A 4 -43.55 -10.22 -18.19
CA GLU A 4 -42.22 -10.30 -18.79
C GLU A 4 -41.43 -9.01 -18.52
N PRO A 5 -40.20 -9.10 -17.97
CA PRO A 5 -39.39 -7.92 -17.72
C PRO A 5 -39.00 -7.24 -19.05
N THR A 6 -39.27 -5.95 -19.15
CA THR A 6 -38.84 -5.13 -20.30
C THR A 6 -37.41 -4.66 -20.08
N LEU A 7 -36.60 -4.72 -21.15
CA LEU A 7 -35.24 -4.20 -21.15
C LEU A 7 -35.24 -2.67 -20.98
N ASP A 8 -34.55 -2.18 -19.95
CA ASP A 8 -34.33 -0.74 -19.74
C ASP A 8 -33.13 -0.26 -20.60
N PRO A 9 -33.36 0.60 -21.62
CA PRO A 9 -32.29 1.09 -22.49
C PRO A 9 -31.22 1.90 -21.75
N ALA A 10 -31.60 2.69 -20.74
CA ALA A 10 -30.67 3.52 -19.98
C ALA A 10 -29.76 2.64 -19.11
N ARG A 11 -30.32 1.59 -18.50
CA ARG A 11 -29.54 0.60 -17.76
C ARG A 11 -28.55 -0.13 -18.67
N LEU A 12 -28.99 -0.54 -19.86
CA LEU A 12 -28.13 -1.21 -20.83
C LEU A 12 -26.97 -0.31 -21.29
N GLU A 13 -27.22 0.97 -21.53
CA GLU A 13 -26.17 1.94 -21.88
C GLU A 13 -25.12 2.07 -20.77
N ALA A 14 -25.54 2.20 -19.51
CA ALA A 14 -24.63 2.27 -18.37
C ALA A 14 -23.77 1.00 -18.21
N GLU A 15 -24.37 -0.19 -18.35
CA GLU A 15 -23.65 -1.47 -18.29
C GLU A 15 -22.63 -1.60 -19.43
N ARG A 16 -22.98 -1.16 -20.64
CA ARG A 16 -22.06 -1.13 -21.79
C ARG A 16 -20.90 -0.17 -21.55
N ALA A 17 -21.15 1.01 -20.99
CA ALA A 17 -20.12 1.97 -20.66
C ALA A 17 -19.14 1.41 -19.61
N LEU A 18 -19.66 0.74 -18.58
CA LEU A 18 -18.85 0.08 -17.56
C LEU A 18 -17.98 -1.04 -18.15
N ALA A 19 -18.57 -1.90 -19.00
CA ALA A 19 -17.84 -2.98 -19.67
C ALA A 19 -16.72 -2.43 -20.59
N ALA A 20 -17.01 -1.38 -21.35
CA ALA A 20 -16.03 -0.74 -22.23
C ALA A 20 -14.87 -0.12 -21.44
N ALA A 21 -15.16 0.57 -20.33
CA ALA A 21 -14.13 1.12 -19.45
C ALA A 21 -13.24 0.03 -18.85
N ALA A 22 -13.84 -1.05 -18.34
CA ALA A 22 -13.09 -2.19 -17.79
C ALA A 22 -12.19 -2.85 -18.84
N ALA A 23 -12.69 -3.10 -20.05
CA ALA A 23 -11.92 -3.67 -21.15
C ALA A 23 -10.75 -2.77 -21.57
N ARG A 24 -10.96 -1.44 -21.60
CA ARG A 24 -9.90 -0.49 -21.91
C ARG A 24 -8.81 -0.51 -20.85
N VAL A 25 -9.17 -0.47 -19.57
CA VAL A 25 -8.18 -0.50 -18.48
C VAL A 25 -7.40 -1.82 -18.48
N ALA A 26 -8.05 -2.95 -18.74
CA ALA A 26 -7.42 -4.27 -18.78
C ALA A 26 -6.38 -4.43 -19.91
N THR A 27 -6.44 -3.60 -20.95
CA THR A 27 -5.59 -3.70 -22.14
C THR A 27 -4.54 -2.58 -22.22
N LEU A 28 -4.59 -1.59 -21.31
CA LEU A 28 -3.58 -0.56 -21.26
C LEU A 28 -2.22 -1.19 -20.91
N PRO A 29 -1.14 -0.85 -21.65
CA PRO A 29 0.20 -1.24 -21.24
C PRO A 29 0.51 -0.63 -19.87
N GLY A 30 1.30 -1.33 -19.07
CA GLY A 30 1.80 -0.79 -17.80
C GLY A 30 2.56 0.51 -18.06
N GLY A 31 2.17 1.57 -17.37
CA GLY A 31 2.84 2.86 -17.39
C GLY A 31 3.95 2.94 -16.35
N GLU A 32 4.56 4.12 -16.23
CA GLU A 32 5.38 4.39 -15.06
C GLU A 32 4.51 4.36 -13.80
N PRO A 33 4.89 3.61 -12.76
CA PRO A 33 4.04 3.39 -11.59
C PRO A 33 3.57 4.66 -10.89
N ASP A 34 4.44 5.67 -10.78
CA ASP A 34 4.09 6.94 -10.14
C ASP A 34 3.10 7.74 -11.00
N ALA A 35 3.25 7.70 -12.32
CA ALA A 35 2.30 8.31 -13.25
C ALA A 35 0.92 7.62 -13.19
N GLU A 36 0.89 6.30 -13.04
CA GLU A 36 -0.36 5.56 -12.84
C GLU A 36 -1.07 5.95 -11.54
N VAL A 37 -0.32 6.18 -10.47
CA VAL A 37 -0.84 6.64 -9.18
C VAL A 37 -1.42 8.05 -9.30
N ILE A 38 -0.70 8.96 -9.96
CA ILE A 38 -1.17 10.34 -10.20
C ILE A 38 -2.46 10.33 -11.00
N ALA A 39 -2.50 9.58 -12.11
CA ALA A 39 -3.70 9.45 -12.95
C ALA A 39 -4.89 8.84 -12.18
N LEU A 40 -4.62 7.85 -11.32
CA LEU A 40 -5.66 7.26 -10.47
C LEU A 40 -6.20 8.26 -9.45
N ARG A 41 -5.34 9.07 -8.83
CA ARG A 41 -5.78 10.09 -7.86
C ARG A 41 -6.68 11.13 -8.51
N GLU A 42 -6.31 11.60 -9.70
CA GLU A 42 -7.17 12.50 -10.50
C GLU A 42 -8.52 11.85 -10.82
N ALA A 43 -8.54 10.58 -11.24
CA ALA A 43 -9.77 9.85 -11.53
C ALA A 43 -10.67 9.64 -10.30
N LEU A 44 -10.10 9.61 -9.10
CA LEU A 44 -10.83 9.50 -7.83
C LEU A 44 -11.33 10.86 -7.31
N SER A 45 -10.84 11.97 -7.87
CA SER A 45 -11.24 13.31 -7.50
C SER A 45 -12.74 13.52 -7.75
N GLY A 46 -13.43 14.14 -6.80
CA GLY A 46 -14.89 14.36 -6.85
C GLY A 46 -15.77 13.12 -6.64
N LEU A 47 -15.20 11.91 -6.57
CA LEU A 47 -15.96 10.70 -6.25
C LEU A 47 -16.27 10.60 -4.74
N THR A 48 -17.46 10.11 -4.42
CA THR A 48 -17.82 9.70 -3.04
C THR A 48 -16.97 8.52 -2.57
N SER A 49 -16.85 8.34 -1.25
CA SER A 49 -16.10 7.21 -0.66
C SER A 49 -16.59 5.84 -1.14
N GLY A 50 -17.89 5.69 -1.40
CA GLY A 50 -18.46 4.48 -1.98
C GLY A 50 -17.97 4.21 -3.41
N GLN A 51 -18.01 5.23 -4.27
CA GLN A 51 -17.52 5.14 -5.64
C GLN A 51 -16.01 4.88 -5.70
N ARG A 52 -15.22 5.53 -4.83
CA ARG A 52 -13.77 5.26 -4.73
C ARG A 52 -13.50 3.80 -4.42
N ARG A 53 -14.15 3.23 -3.40
CA ARG A 53 -13.98 1.81 -3.04
C ARG A 53 -14.31 0.87 -4.21
N VAL A 54 -15.41 1.12 -4.92
CA VAL A 54 -15.79 0.32 -6.10
C VAL A 54 -14.74 0.42 -7.20
N LEU A 55 -14.26 1.62 -7.52
CA LEU A 55 -13.24 1.81 -8.55
C LEU A 55 -11.91 1.13 -8.16
N MET A 56 -11.49 1.27 -6.90
CA MET A 56 -10.27 0.64 -6.39
C MET A 56 -10.37 -0.89 -6.42
N ALA A 57 -11.52 -1.45 -6.03
CA ALA A 57 -11.81 -2.87 -6.09
C ALA A 57 -11.86 -3.41 -7.54
N ALA A 58 -12.44 -2.65 -8.47
CA ALA A 58 -12.49 -3.01 -9.88
C ALA A 58 -11.06 -3.02 -10.48
N ARG A 59 -10.29 -1.94 -10.26
CA ARG A 59 -8.89 -1.85 -10.70
C ARG A 59 -8.04 -2.98 -10.11
N GLY A 60 -8.21 -3.28 -8.82
CA GLY A 60 -7.48 -4.35 -8.15
C GLY A 60 -7.74 -5.73 -8.76
N ARG A 61 -8.97 -6.00 -9.23
CA ARG A 61 -9.37 -7.25 -9.90
C ARG A 61 -8.89 -7.36 -11.35
N LEU A 62 -8.62 -6.23 -12.01
CA LEU A 62 -8.01 -6.23 -13.35
C LEU A 62 -6.50 -6.51 -13.31
N GLY A 63 -5.86 -6.26 -12.16
CA GLY A 63 -4.45 -6.55 -11.93
C GLY A 63 -4.20 -7.96 -11.41
N ARG A 64 -2.92 -8.33 -11.35
CA ARG A 64 -2.49 -9.58 -10.71
C ARG A 64 -2.60 -9.46 -9.19
N ALA A 65 -3.28 -10.42 -8.56
CA ALA A 65 -3.37 -10.52 -7.11
C ALA A 65 -1.99 -10.80 -6.48
N PRO A 66 -1.67 -10.18 -5.33
CA PRO A 66 -0.40 -10.40 -4.65
C PRO A 66 -0.35 -11.77 -3.96
N THR A 67 0.87 -12.21 -3.63
CA THR A 67 1.07 -13.21 -2.57
C THR A 67 0.79 -12.56 -1.22
N VAL A 68 0.13 -13.27 -0.30
CA VAL A 68 -0.27 -12.71 1.00
C VAL A 68 0.41 -13.44 2.16
N PHE A 69 0.87 -12.67 3.14
CA PHE A 69 1.40 -13.17 4.41
C PHE A 69 0.67 -12.52 5.58
N GLY A 70 -0.13 -13.31 6.30
CA GLY A 70 -0.93 -12.86 7.43
C GLY A 70 -2.42 -12.65 7.12
N ASN A 71 -3.22 -12.54 8.19
CA ASN A 71 -4.68 -12.55 8.10
C ASN A 71 -5.24 -11.21 7.62
N ALA A 72 -4.66 -10.09 8.05
CA ALA A 72 -5.14 -8.78 7.64
C ALA A 72 -4.87 -8.55 6.15
N ALA A 73 -3.69 -8.96 5.67
CA ALA A 73 -3.28 -8.94 4.28
C ALA A 73 -4.17 -9.83 3.43
N ALA A 74 -4.48 -11.06 3.87
CA ALA A 74 -5.41 -11.92 3.15
C ALA A 74 -6.81 -11.28 3.00
N LEU A 75 -7.36 -10.70 4.07
CA LEU A 75 -8.66 -10.03 4.03
C LEU A 75 -8.66 -8.78 3.13
N LEU A 76 -7.67 -7.90 3.29
CA LEU A 76 -7.54 -6.68 2.50
C LEU A 76 -7.26 -6.99 1.03
N SER A 77 -6.49 -8.04 0.75
CA SER A 77 -6.28 -8.51 -0.61
C SER A 77 -7.56 -9.09 -1.21
N ALA A 78 -8.34 -9.86 -0.46
CA ALA A 78 -9.62 -10.38 -0.94
C ALA A 78 -10.62 -9.26 -1.29
N ASP A 79 -10.67 -8.20 -0.49
CA ASP A 79 -11.48 -7.02 -0.77
C ASP A 79 -11.02 -6.33 -2.07
N ARG A 80 -9.72 -6.04 -2.18
CA ARG A 80 -9.13 -5.30 -3.31
C ARG A 80 -9.06 -6.09 -4.61
N HIS A 81 -8.60 -7.33 -4.54
CA HIS A 81 -8.18 -8.15 -5.69
C HIS A 81 -9.08 -9.38 -5.92
N GLY A 82 -10.04 -9.65 -5.03
CA GLY A 82 -10.81 -10.91 -5.06
C GLY A 82 -9.98 -12.10 -4.55
N LEU A 83 -10.46 -13.32 -4.81
CA LEU A 83 -9.93 -14.55 -4.23
C LEU A 83 -8.66 -15.10 -4.91
N GLY A 84 -7.96 -14.30 -5.72
CA GLY A 84 -6.83 -14.73 -6.54
C GLY A 84 -5.47 -14.76 -5.81
N SER A 85 -5.41 -14.40 -4.53
CA SER A 85 -4.15 -14.28 -3.79
C SER A 85 -3.66 -15.64 -3.29
N ALA A 86 -2.35 -15.91 -3.46
CA ALA A 86 -1.71 -17.09 -2.89
C ALA A 86 -1.21 -16.79 -1.47
N ALA A 87 -1.66 -17.54 -0.48
CA ALA A 87 -1.18 -17.41 0.90
C ALA A 87 0.13 -18.18 1.10
N VAL A 88 1.05 -17.58 1.85
CA VAL A 88 2.29 -18.22 2.33
C VAL A 88 2.30 -18.29 3.85
N ALA A 89 2.95 -19.32 4.39
CA ALA A 89 2.94 -19.58 5.83
C ALA A 89 4.00 -18.78 6.58
N THR A 90 5.09 -18.42 5.90
CA THR A 90 6.24 -17.75 6.50
C THR A 90 6.61 -16.47 5.76
N VAL A 91 7.28 -15.57 6.48
CA VAL A 91 7.78 -14.34 5.86
C VAL A 91 8.98 -14.61 4.94
N GLU A 92 9.72 -15.69 5.16
CA GLU A 92 10.80 -16.16 4.28
C GLU A 92 10.26 -16.53 2.90
N GLU A 93 9.14 -17.25 2.84
CA GLU A 93 8.44 -17.55 1.59
C GLU A 93 7.95 -16.29 0.89
N ALA A 94 7.40 -15.35 1.67
CA ALA A 94 6.97 -14.05 1.17
C ALA A 94 8.14 -13.28 0.54
N PHE A 95 9.26 -13.16 1.24
CA PHE A 95 10.46 -12.47 0.73
C PHE A 95 11.05 -13.20 -0.48
N LYS A 96 11.04 -14.54 -0.49
CA LYS A 96 11.46 -15.33 -1.66
C LYS A 96 10.59 -15.05 -2.88
N ALA A 97 9.27 -14.91 -2.70
CA ALA A 97 8.37 -14.52 -3.78
C ALA A 97 8.66 -13.09 -4.27
N ALA A 98 8.85 -12.14 -3.35
CA ALA A 98 9.17 -10.75 -3.68
C ALA A 98 10.47 -10.64 -4.50
N ARG A 99 11.54 -11.34 -4.09
CA ARG A 99 12.82 -11.38 -4.83
C ARG A 99 12.71 -12.04 -6.22
N ARG A 100 11.62 -12.77 -6.49
CA ARG A 100 11.30 -13.31 -7.83
C ARG A 100 10.39 -12.39 -8.63
N GLY A 101 10.15 -11.17 -8.15
CA GLY A 101 9.32 -10.15 -8.81
C GLY A 101 7.83 -10.26 -8.50
N ALA A 102 7.40 -11.10 -7.54
CA ALA A 102 6.00 -11.11 -7.13
C ALA A 102 5.69 -9.91 -6.24
N ALA A 103 4.51 -9.32 -6.41
CA ALA A 103 3.95 -8.43 -5.42
C ALA A 103 3.56 -9.23 -4.17
N VAL A 104 3.99 -8.77 -3.00
CA VAL A 104 3.69 -9.41 -1.72
C VAL A 104 2.98 -8.41 -0.82
N LEU A 105 1.85 -8.79 -0.25
CA LEU A 105 1.16 -8.02 0.77
C LEU A 105 1.31 -8.73 2.12
N ALA A 106 1.88 -8.06 3.11
CA ALA A 106 2.22 -8.64 4.41
C ALA A 106 1.63 -7.84 5.57
N ASP A 107 1.12 -8.52 6.60
CA ASP A 107 0.57 -7.89 7.81
C ASP A 107 1.59 -6.95 8.47
N VAL A 108 1.15 -5.76 8.87
CA VAL A 108 1.97 -4.80 9.63
C VAL A 108 2.26 -5.33 11.04
N ALA A 109 1.23 -5.89 11.68
CA ALA A 109 1.33 -6.45 13.03
C ALA A 109 2.10 -7.78 13.01
N GLY A 110 2.80 -8.09 14.11
CA GLY A 110 3.42 -9.39 14.33
C GLY A 110 4.94 -9.35 14.44
N SER A 111 5.65 -10.12 13.63
CA SER A 111 7.04 -10.55 13.86
C SER A 111 8.13 -9.48 13.68
N GLY A 112 7.78 -8.23 13.33
CA GLY A 112 8.76 -7.17 13.05
C GLY A 112 9.51 -7.37 11.74
N TRP A 113 8.96 -8.14 10.80
CA TRP A 113 9.62 -8.49 9.54
C TRP A 113 10.03 -7.28 8.71
N TRP A 114 9.31 -6.16 8.82
CA TRP A 114 9.57 -4.94 8.08
C TRP A 114 10.97 -4.37 8.35
N ALA A 115 11.59 -4.66 9.51
CA ALA A 115 12.94 -4.19 9.81
C ALA A 115 13.99 -4.88 8.94
N ARG A 116 13.69 -6.10 8.47
CA ARG A 116 14.56 -6.83 7.56
C ARG A 116 14.71 -6.13 6.22
N LEU A 117 13.79 -5.23 5.86
CA LEU A 117 13.93 -4.41 4.65
C LEU A 117 15.11 -3.44 4.72
N LEU A 118 15.57 -3.05 5.92
CA LEU A 118 16.80 -2.26 6.06
C LEU A 118 18.03 -3.00 5.52
N ALA A 119 18.01 -4.34 5.56
CA ALA A 119 19.06 -5.19 5.01
C ALA A 119 18.79 -5.65 3.56
N GLU A 120 17.66 -5.26 2.96
CA GLU A 120 17.24 -5.69 1.62
C GLU A 120 17.00 -4.45 0.73
N PRO A 121 18.07 -3.79 0.24
CA PRO A 121 17.95 -2.53 -0.49
C PRO A 121 17.20 -2.64 -1.82
N ALA A 122 16.98 -3.85 -2.35
CA ALA A 122 16.17 -4.05 -3.55
C ALA A 122 14.66 -4.12 -3.26
N LEU A 123 14.25 -4.48 -2.04
CA LEU A 123 12.85 -4.60 -1.66
C LEU A 123 12.37 -3.33 -0.96
N ARG A 124 11.25 -2.76 -1.41
CA ARG A 124 10.64 -1.58 -0.79
C ARG A 124 9.16 -1.79 -0.57
N VAL A 125 8.64 -1.12 0.45
CA VAL A 125 7.21 -0.86 0.56
C VAL A 125 6.82 0.09 -0.58
N VAL A 126 5.82 -0.30 -1.37
CA VAL A 126 5.34 0.48 -2.53
C VAL A 126 3.84 0.78 -2.48
N ALA A 127 3.10 0.11 -1.60
CA ALA A 127 1.71 0.40 -1.31
C ALA A 127 1.38 -0.07 0.12
N ALA A 128 0.26 0.39 0.67
CA ALA A 128 -0.19 0.00 2.00
C ALA A 128 -1.71 -0.02 2.04
N LEU A 129 -2.29 -1.05 2.66
CA LEU A 129 -3.73 -1.22 2.77
C LEU A 129 -4.17 -1.14 4.25
N PRO A 130 -5.29 -0.46 4.57
CA PRO A 130 -6.09 0.37 3.65
C PRO A 130 -5.31 1.60 3.15
N ASP A 131 -5.63 2.08 1.95
CA ASP A 131 -4.98 3.23 1.28
C ASP A 131 -5.80 4.54 1.35
N ASP A 132 -6.83 4.57 2.18
CA ASP A 132 -7.81 5.68 2.34
C ASP A 132 -7.44 6.70 3.43
N GLY A 133 -6.16 6.75 3.81
CA GLY A 133 -5.64 7.61 4.89
C GLY A 133 -5.78 7.01 6.29
N SER A 134 -6.51 5.90 6.47
CA SER A 134 -6.50 5.18 7.73
C SER A 134 -5.14 4.49 8.00
N PRO A 135 -4.82 4.16 9.27
CA PRO A 135 -3.61 3.43 9.60
C PRO A 135 -3.53 2.10 8.84
N PRO A 136 -2.42 1.85 8.10
CA PRO A 136 -2.31 0.66 7.29
C PRO A 136 -2.15 -0.57 8.18
N ARG A 137 -2.80 -1.66 7.78
CA ARG A 137 -2.72 -2.97 8.45
C ARG A 137 -1.91 -3.98 7.65
N ALA A 138 -1.63 -3.71 6.39
CA ALA A 138 -0.75 -4.51 5.54
C ALA A 138 0.10 -3.62 4.63
N LEU A 139 1.34 -4.04 4.37
CA LEU A 139 2.28 -3.35 3.49
C LEU A 139 2.57 -4.23 2.27
N ARG A 140 2.56 -3.60 1.09
CA ARG A 140 2.92 -4.26 -0.15
C ARG A 140 4.39 -4.01 -0.45
N ILE A 141 5.15 -5.09 -0.62
CA ILE A 141 6.58 -5.06 -0.94
C ILE A 141 6.85 -5.59 -2.35
N GLU A 142 7.76 -4.93 -3.06
CA GLU A 142 8.18 -5.26 -4.42
C GLU A 142 9.66 -4.90 -4.66
N MET A 143 10.24 -5.43 -5.73
CA MET A 143 11.54 -5.00 -6.25
C MET A 143 11.42 -3.72 -7.08
N ARG A 144 10.97 -2.64 -6.46
CA ARG A 144 10.77 -1.34 -7.12
C ARG A 144 10.98 -0.20 -6.13
N GLN A 145 11.61 0.87 -6.58
CA GLN A 145 11.72 2.11 -5.81
C GLN A 145 10.46 2.98 -6.01
N PRO A 146 9.75 3.37 -4.94
CA PRO A 146 8.67 4.34 -5.04
C PRO A 146 9.23 5.76 -5.18
N GLY A 147 8.62 6.57 -6.04
CA GLY A 147 8.88 8.01 -6.14
C GLY A 147 7.80 8.86 -5.47
N PRO A 148 7.95 10.20 -5.49
CA PRO A 148 6.98 11.13 -4.92
C PRO A 148 5.74 11.24 -5.83
N THR A 149 4.57 10.94 -5.28
CA THR A 149 3.29 11.05 -6.00
C THR A 149 2.42 12.20 -5.50
N GLY A 150 2.86 12.94 -4.46
CA GLY A 150 2.19 14.14 -3.95
C GLY A 150 1.12 13.88 -2.88
N GLY A 151 0.92 12.63 -2.49
CA GLY A 151 -0.04 12.19 -1.49
C GLY A 151 0.41 10.87 -0.91
N ASP A 152 1.63 10.87 -0.36
CA ASP A 152 2.32 9.67 0.07
C ASP A 152 2.40 9.59 1.59
N ARG A 153 2.70 8.38 2.07
CA ARG A 153 3.23 8.14 3.41
C ARG A 153 4.50 7.32 3.29
N THR A 154 5.52 7.71 4.01
CA THR A 154 6.81 7.02 4.03
C THR A 154 6.91 6.13 5.25
N PHE A 155 7.46 4.94 5.10
CA PHE A 155 7.63 4.01 6.21
C PHE A 155 9.06 4.06 6.72
N TRP A 156 9.20 4.36 8.01
CA TRP A 156 10.48 4.48 8.68
C TRP A 156 10.54 3.52 9.87
N VAL A 157 11.69 2.89 10.02
CA VAL A 157 11.96 1.88 11.03
C VAL A 157 13.05 2.37 11.96
N THR A 158 12.97 2.00 13.24
CA THR A 158 14.05 2.20 14.21
C THR A 158 14.10 1.11 15.28
N ASP A 159 15.28 0.86 15.84
CA ASP A 159 15.52 0.06 17.05
C ASP A 159 15.62 0.91 18.34
N ALA A 160 15.29 2.20 18.26
CA ALA A 160 15.24 3.13 19.38
C ALA A 160 14.53 2.54 20.60
N ARG A 161 15.21 2.56 21.76
CA ARG A 161 14.69 2.02 23.03
C ARG A 161 13.78 3.02 23.75
N GLU A 162 13.84 4.28 23.35
CA GLU A 162 13.05 5.38 23.89
C GLU A 162 11.54 5.10 23.76
N PRO A 163 10.71 5.63 24.67
CA PRO A 163 9.26 5.54 24.53
C PRO A 163 8.80 6.14 23.20
N THR A 164 7.80 5.53 22.56
CA THR A 164 7.26 5.94 21.25
C THR A 164 6.93 7.44 21.19
N ALA A 165 6.37 8.00 22.27
CA ALA A 165 6.06 9.44 22.34
C ALA A 165 7.30 10.34 22.23
N ARG A 166 8.46 9.91 22.75
CA ARG A 166 9.72 10.66 22.60
C ARG A 166 10.27 10.59 21.19
N ILE A 167 10.12 9.46 20.52
CA ILE A 167 10.54 9.30 19.12
C ILE A 167 9.68 10.21 18.23
N VAL A 168 8.36 10.24 18.46
CA VAL A 168 7.45 11.15 17.75
C VAL A 168 7.82 12.62 17.99
N ALA A 169 8.13 12.99 19.25
CA ALA A 169 8.57 14.36 19.55
C ALA A 169 9.87 14.71 18.81
N ALA A 170 10.89 13.84 18.83
CA ALA A 170 12.15 14.07 18.13
C ALA A 170 11.96 14.21 16.60
N LEU A 171 11.10 13.38 15.99
CA LEU A 171 10.76 13.50 14.58
C LEU A 171 9.99 14.80 14.29
N SER A 172 9.09 15.19 15.18
CA SER A 172 8.36 16.47 15.08
C SER A 172 9.30 17.67 15.16
N ASP A 173 10.28 17.65 16.06
CA ASP A 173 11.30 18.70 16.18
C ASP A 173 12.15 18.81 14.91
N ALA A 174 12.36 17.70 14.19
CA ALA A 174 12.99 17.65 12.88
C ALA A 174 12.05 18.03 11.71
N GLY A 175 10.79 18.42 11.99
CA GLY A 175 9.81 18.82 10.97
C GLY A 175 9.16 17.65 10.24
N LEU A 176 9.10 16.46 10.86
CA LEU A 176 8.44 15.27 10.34
C LEU A 176 7.21 14.94 11.18
N VAL A 177 6.07 14.74 10.52
CA VAL A 177 4.85 14.25 11.17
C VAL A 177 4.87 12.72 11.15
N ALA A 178 4.99 12.10 12.31
CA ALA A 178 5.14 10.66 12.46
C ALA A 178 3.97 10.02 13.22
N GLU A 179 3.43 8.94 12.68
CA GLU A 179 2.40 8.11 13.29
C GLU A 179 2.96 6.72 13.61
N PRO A 180 2.90 6.25 14.87
CA PRO A 180 3.32 4.90 15.21
C PRO A 180 2.38 3.87 14.59
N LEU A 181 2.94 2.82 13.98
CA LEU A 181 2.16 1.75 13.34
C LEU A 181 2.27 0.42 14.05
N ALA A 182 3.48 0.02 14.42
CA ALA A 182 3.73 -1.27 15.06
C ALA A 182 5.01 -1.25 15.89
N GLU A 183 5.04 -2.11 16.89
CA GLU A 183 6.22 -2.43 17.68
C GLU A 183 6.35 -3.94 17.79
N ALA A 184 7.56 -4.46 17.57
CA ALA A 184 7.85 -5.88 17.63
C ALA A 184 9.33 -6.13 17.90
N ARG A 185 9.63 -7.02 18.86
CA ARG A 185 11.01 -7.47 19.16
C ARG A 185 12.01 -6.31 19.38
N GLY A 186 11.57 -5.23 20.02
CA GLY A 186 12.40 -4.04 20.29
C GLY A 186 12.57 -3.10 19.11
N LEU A 187 11.90 -3.36 17.99
CA LEU A 187 11.87 -2.50 16.82
C LEU A 187 10.54 -1.74 16.77
N LYS A 188 10.55 -0.53 16.22
CA LYS A 188 9.36 0.30 16.00
C LYS A 188 9.24 0.72 14.53
N LEU A 189 8.00 0.71 14.03
CA LEU A 189 7.63 1.14 12.69
C LEU A 189 6.73 2.37 12.78
N PHE A 190 7.04 3.37 11.97
CA PHE A 190 6.29 4.62 11.84
C PHE A 190 5.88 4.87 10.38
N ALA A 191 4.74 5.51 10.19
CA ALA A 191 4.41 6.23 8.97
C ALA A 191 4.78 7.71 9.14
N LEU A 192 5.50 8.26 8.18
CA LEU A 192 5.80 9.68 8.06
C LEU A 192 4.86 10.27 7.01
N ALA A 193 4.26 11.42 7.29
CA ALA A 193 3.42 12.12 6.32
C ALA A 193 4.27 12.62 5.14
N GLY A 194 3.81 12.33 3.91
CA GLY A 194 4.50 12.70 2.68
C GLY A 194 5.59 11.71 2.26
N TYR A 195 6.29 12.08 1.19
CA TYR A 195 7.44 11.37 0.67
C TYR A 195 8.73 11.87 1.36
N VAL A 196 9.45 10.96 2.02
CA VAL A 196 10.72 11.23 2.70
C VAL A 196 11.76 10.30 2.10
N GLN A 197 12.88 10.88 1.64
CA GLN A 197 13.96 10.10 1.03
C GLN A 197 14.77 9.37 2.09
N ALA A 198 15.47 8.29 1.69
CA ALA A 198 16.28 7.50 2.61
C ALA A 198 17.46 8.29 3.22
N ASP A 199 17.97 9.27 2.48
CA ASP A 199 19.06 10.18 2.84
C ASP A 199 18.57 11.56 3.29
N ASP A 200 17.27 11.70 3.61
CA ASP A 200 16.72 12.97 4.09
C ASP A 200 17.47 13.42 5.36
N PRO A 201 18.08 14.63 5.36
CA PRO A 201 18.91 15.08 6.46
C PRO A 201 18.15 15.22 7.77
N ARG A 202 16.81 15.36 7.73
CA ARG A 202 15.96 15.40 8.93
C ARG A 202 15.96 14.07 9.68
N LEU A 203 16.32 12.96 9.03
CA LEU A 203 16.43 11.65 9.65
C LEU A 203 17.84 11.33 10.17
N ALA A 204 18.85 12.18 9.91
CA ALA A 204 20.23 11.92 10.29
C ALA A 204 20.41 11.73 11.80
N ASP A 205 19.69 12.53 12.60
CA ASP A 205 19.72 12.48 14.07
C ASP A 205 18.49 11.75 14.66
N ALA A 206 17.74 11.03 13.83
CA ALA A 206 16.56 10.30 14.31
C ALA A 206 16.98 9.19 15.30
N PRO A 207 16.22 8.98 16.40
CA PRO A 207 16.61 8.02 17.43
C PRO A 207 16.80 6.59 16.90
N GLY A 208 17.76 5.87 17.49
CA GLY A 208 18.09 4.48 17.15
C GLY A 208 19.48 4.31 16.53
N ALA A 209 20.07 3.13 16.69
CA ALA A 209 21.34 2.77 16.06
C ALA A 209 21.12 2.11 14.69
N LEU A 210 19.99 1.42 14.53
CA LEU A 210 19.52 0.85 13.28
C LEU A 210 18.20 1.51 12.91
N SER A 211 18.24 2.47 11.99
CA SER A 211 17.06 3.15 11.50
C SER A 211 17.13 3.39 9.98
N GLY A 212 15.97 3.64 9.37
CA GLY A 212 15.93 3.99 7.94
C GLY A 212 14.57 3.89 7.30
N VAL A 213 14.46 4.51 6.12
CA VAL A 213 13.28 4.45 5.26
C VAL A 213 13.24 3.11 4.53
N ILE A 214 12.11 2.41 4.62
CA ILE A 214 11.89 1.10 3.98
C ILE A 214 10.97 1.17 2.74
N GLY A 215 10.49 2.36 2.40
CA GLY A 215 9.66 2.62 1.22
C GLY A 215 8.57 3.64 1.49
N ALA A 216 7.71 3.87 0.50
CA ALA A 216 6.60 4.81 0.57
C ALA A 216 5.39 4.23 -0.16
N ALA A 217 4.20 4.64 0.27
CA ALA A 217 2.94 4.22 -0.33
C ALA A 217 2.06 5.45 -0.60
N PRO A 218 1.35 5.47 -1.73
CA PRO A 218 0.35 6.49 -1.96
C PRO A 218 -0.87 6.30 -1.06
N VAL A 219 -1.56 7.41 -0.84
CA VAL A 219 -2.84 7.56 -0.14
C VAL A 219 -3.86 8.16 -1.13
N PHE A 220 -5.10 7.68 -1.09
CA PHE A 220 -6.18 7.96 -2.05
C PHE A 220 -7.48 8.42 -1.39
#